data_AF-A0A0M1MZ81-F1
#
_entry.id   AF-A0A0M1MZ81-F1
#
_cell.length_a   1.000
_cell.length_b   1.000
_cell.length_c   1.000
_cell.angle_alpha   90.00
_cell.angle_beta   90.00
_cell.angle_gamma   90.00
#
_symmetry.space_group_name_H-M   'P 1'
#
loop_
_entity.id
_entity.type
_entity.pdbx_description
1 polymer ?
#
loop_
_entity_poly.entity_id
_entity_poly.type
_entity_poly.pdbx_seq_one_letter_code
_entity_poly.pdbx_strand_id
1 'polypeptide(L)'
;MQITLSQRTKEWYQHRKQYINASEIGSITGNDKFRSLEQLVYDKIFGTTFTSNKYTEHGNKMEPLARIFFEKTTKLTYPDTVFTDDKEKNVFPLP
;
A
#
# COMPACT_ATOMS: atom_id res chain seq x y z
N MET A 1 -1.44 11.01 -8.32
CA MET A 1 -2.86 11.24 -8.65
C MET A 1 -3.74 10.43 -7.71
N GLN A 2 -4.85 11.02 -7.26
CA GLN A 2 -5.88 10.31 -6.51
C GLN A 2 -6.71 9.45 -7.47
N ILE A 3 -6.97 8.20 -7.09
CA ILE A 3 -7.84 7.29 -7.83
C ILE A 3 -9.04 6.87 -6.98
N THR A 4 -10.15 6.57 -7.63
CA THR A 4 -11.36 6.05 -6.97
C THR A 4 -11.23 4.54 -6.79
N LEU A 5 -10.58 4.14 -5.69
CA LEU A 5 -10.39 2.74 -5.32
C LEU A 5 -10.50 2.61 -3.80
N SER A 6 -11.36 1.71 -3.34
CA SER A 6 -11.55 1.51 -1.90
C SER A 6 -10.48 0.57 -1.35
N GLN A 7 -9.83 0.96 -0.26
CA GLN A 7 -8.84 0.11 0.39
C GLN A 7 -9.48 -1.23 0.82
N ARG A 8 -8.69 -2.30 0.84
CA ARG A 8 -9.10 -3.65 1.29
C ARG A 8 -10.11 -4.36 0.37
N THR A 9 -10.45 -3.82 -0.79
CA THR A 9 -11.23 -4.57 -1.80
C THR A 9 -10.32 -5.46 -2.65
N LYS A 10 -10.93 -6.42 -3.35
CA LYS A 10 -10.21 -7.32 -4.26
C LYS A 10 -9.47 -6.52 -5.34
N GLU A 11 -10.12 -5.50 -5.88
CA GLU A 11 -9.60 -4.61 -6.92
C GLU A 11 -8.39 -3.85 -6.39
N TRP A 12 -8.43 -3.40 -5.14
CA TRP A 12 -7.29 -2.77 -4.47
C TRP A 12 -6.10 -3.71 -4.33
N TYR A 13 -6.33 -4.95 -3.91
CA TYR A 13 -5.25 -5.94 -3.85
C TYR A 13 -4.66 -6.26 -5.23
N GLN A 14 -5.48 -6.35 -6.28
CA GLN A 14 -4.97 -6.58 -7.64
C GLN A 14 -4.17 -5.37 -8.14
N HIS A 15 -4.67 -4.16 -7.92
CA HIS A 15 -3.96 -2.93 -8.26
C HIS A 15 -2.57 -2.90 -7.62
N ARG A 16 -2.47 -3.21 -6.31
CA ARG A 16 -1.18 -3.24 -5.58
C ARG A 16 -0.15 -4.23 -6.12
N LYS A 17 -0.56 -5.26 -6.86
CA LYS A 17 0.37 -6.21 -7.47
C LYS A 17 1.13 -5.59 -8.64
N GLN A 18 0.54 -4.61 -9.32
CA GLN A 18 1.10 -3.99 -10.52
C GLN A 18 2.16 -2.92 -10.23
N TYR A 19 2.25 -2.45 -8.99
CA TYR A 19 3.11 -1.32 -8.61
C TYR A 19 4.01 -1.66 -7.42
N ILE A 20 5.09 -0.90 -7.27
CA ILE A 20 5.80 -0.80 -6.01
C ILE A 20 4.99 0.11 -5.08
N ASN A 21 4.63 -0.39 -3.90
CA ASN A 21 3.85 0.35 -2.92
C ASN A 21 4.77 0.97 -1.87
N ALA A 22 4.33 2.07 -1.26
CA ALA A 22 5.10 2.78 -0.23
C ALA A 22 5.58 1.86 0.93
N SER A 23 4.75 0.89 1.34
CA SER A 23 5.09 -0.09 2.38
C SER A 23 6.25 -1.02 2.01
N GLU A 24 6.64 -1.07 0.74
CA GLU A 24 7.64 -2.00 0.21
C GLU A 24 9.02 -1.34 0.04
N ILE A 25 9.10 -0.01 0.17
CA ILE A 25 10.34 0.76 0.10
C ILE A 25 11.34 0.34 1.19
N GLY A 26 10.84 -0.08 2.36
CA GLY A 26 11.69 -0.65 3.41
C GLY A 26 12.46 -1.88 2.92
N SER A 27 11.78 -2.81 2.25
CA SER A 27 12.42 -4.02 1.69
C SER A 27 13.39 -3.66 0.57
N ILE A 28 13.06 -2.66 -0.28
CA ILE A 28 13.92 -2.20 -1.37
C ILE A 28 15.21 -1.53 -0.86
N THR A 29 15.12 -0.78 0.22
CA THR A 29 16.26 -0.08 0.82
C THR A 29 17.05 -0.93 1.83
N GLY A 30 16.65 -2.20 2.04
CA GLY A 30 17.28 -3.09 3.00
C GLY A 30 16.98 -2.77 4.48
N ASN A 31 16.00 -1.91 4.76
CA ASN A 31 15.63 -1.46 6.10
C ASN A 31 14.42 -2.20 6.70
N ASP A 32 13.91 -3.22 6.01
CA ASP A 32 12.81 -4.06 6.46
C ASP A 32 13.33 -5.31 7.18
N LYS A 33 12.94 -5.47 8.45
CA LYS A 33 13.34 -6.61 9.29
C LYS A 33 12.52 -7.88 9.04
N PHE A 34 11.42 -7.76 8.31
CA PHE A 34 10.44 -8.84 8.12
C PHE A 34 10.52 -9.44 6.72
N ARG A 35 10.97 -8.67 5.72
CA ARG A 35 11.04 -9.12 4.33
C ARG A 35 12.24 -8.53 3.62
N SER A 36 13.02 -9.38 2.94
CA SER A 36 14.15 -8.96 2.11
C SER A 36 13.70 -8.47 0.73
N LEU A 37 14.62 -7.84 -0.01
CA LEU A 37 14.38 -7.44 -1.40
C LEU A 37 14.08 -8.65 -2.30
N GLU A 38 14.81 -9.75 -2.13
CA GLU A 38 14.66 -10.97 -2.93
C GLU A 38 13.26 -11.58 -2.72
N GLN A 39 12.78 -11.62 -1.47
CA GLN A 39 11.43 -12.08 -1.17
C GLN A 39 10.38 -11.16 -1.79
N LEU A 40 10.57 -9.84 -1.74
CA LEU A 40 9.67 -8.89 -2.40
C LEU A 40 9.63 -9.10 -3.92
N VAL A 41 10.78 -9.29 -4.58
CA VAL A 41 10.85 -9.56 -6.03
C VAL A 41 10.11 -10.85 -6.37
N TYR A 42 10.35 -11.91 -5.60
CA TYR A 42 9.66 -13.18 -5.75
C TYR A 42 8.13 -13.00 -5.62
N ASP A 43 7.67 -12.32 -4.58
CA ASP A 43 6.25 -12.05 -4.33
C ASP A 43 5.59 -11.26 -5.47
N LYS A 44 6.33 -10.35 -6.13
CA LYS A 44 5.83 -9.55 -7.25
C LYS A 44 5.71 -10.35 -8.55
N ILE A 45 6.68 -11.22 -8.83
CA ILE A 45 6.74 -11.99 -10.09
C ILE A 45 5.77 -13.17 -10.03
N PHE A 46 5.80 -13.93 -8.95
CA PHE A 46 5.05 -15.19 -8.85
C PHE A 46 3.73 -15.03 -8.09
N GLY A 47 3.54 -13.88 -7.47
CA GLY A 47 2.43 -13.64 -6.57
C GLY A 47 2.67 -14.28 -5.20
N THR A 48 2.19 -13.61 -4.17
CA THR A 48 2.09 -14.18 -2.83
C THR A 48 0.65 -14.05 -2.32
N THR A 49 0.23 -15.01 -1.52
CA THR A 49 -0.98 -14.88 -0.71
C THR A 49 -0.62 -14.06 0.51
N PHE A 50 -0.93 -12.76 0.47
CA PHE A 50 -0.92 -11.97 1.69
C PHE A 50 -1.81 -12.66 2.73
N THR A 51 -1.19 -13.15 3.80
CA THR A 51 -1.90 -13.76 4.92
C THR A 51 -2.02 -12.72 6.00
N SER A 52 -3.25 -12.30 6.29
CA SER A 52 -3.53 -11.38 7.40
C SER A 52 -3.04 -11.98 8.71
N ASN A 53 -2.69 -11.12 9.66
CA ASN A 53 -2.33 -11.52 11.01
C ASN A 53 -3.07 -10.62 12.03
N LYS A 54 -2.98 -10.99 13.31
CA LYS A 54 -3.64 -10.26 14.41
C LYS A 54 -3.30 -8.77 14.46
N TYR A 55 -2.10 -8.37 14.03
CA TYR A 55 -1.66 -6.97 14.03
C TYR A 55 -2.31 -6.19 12.89
N THR A 56 -2.37 -6.78 11.69
CA THR A 56 -3.07 -6.21 10.53
C THR A 56 -4.57 -6.06 10.83
N GLU A 57 -5.19 -7.08 11.42
CA GLU A 57 -6.60 -7.06 11.80
C GLU A 57 -6.90 -5.98 12.84
N HIS A 58 -6.05 -5.87 13.86
CA HIS A 58 -6.18 -4.83 14.87
C HIS A 58 -6.06 -3.43 14.25
N GLY A 59 -5.05 -3.21 13.39
CA GLY A 59 -4.88 -1.94 12.67
C GLY A 59 -6.12 -1.58 11.84
N ASN A 60 -6.66 -2.54 11.09
CA ASN A 60 -7.86 -2.34 10.30
C ASN A 60 -9.08 -1.95 11.14
N LYS A 61 -9.22 -2.54 12.33
CA LYS A 61 -10.32 -2.22 13.25
C LYS A 61 -10.14 -0.83 13.88
N MET A 62 -8.92 -0.42 14.16
CA MET A 62 -8.62 0.83 14.88
C MET A 62 -8.52 2.05 13.96
N GLU A 63 -8.23 1.87 12.68
CA GLU A 63 -8.03 2.97 11.71
C GLU A 63 -9.21 3.97 11.67
N PRO A 64 -10.50 3.57 11.62
CA PRO A 64 -11.60 4.54 11.64
C PRO A 64 -11.66 5.34 12.94
N LEU A 65 -11.38 4.71 14.08
CA LEU A 65 -11.37 5.36 15.40
C LEU A 65 -10.22 6.37 15.49
N ALA A 66 -9.04 5.99 15.02
CA ALA A 66 -7.86 6.86 14.98
C ALA A 66 -8.10 8.08 14.08
N ARG A 67 -8.74 7.89 12.92
CA ARG A 67 -9.12 8.98 12.01
C ARG A 67 -10.09 9.95 12.68
N ILE A 68 -11.20 9.45 13.25
CA ILE A 68 -12.18 10.28 13.94
C ILE A 68 -11.52 11.09 15.06
N PHE A 69 -10.64 10.46 15.84
CA PHE A 69 -9.89 11.15 16.89
C PHE A 69 -9.00 12.26 16.32
N PHE A 70 -8.25 11.97 15.26
CA PHE A 70 -7.35 12.93 14.62
C PHE A 70 -8.10 14.12 14.01
N GLU A 71 -9.18 13.86 13.27
CA GLU A 71 -10.03 14.89 12.66
C GLU A 71 -10.66 15.81 13.73
N LYS A 72 -11.15 15.24 14.83
CA LYS A 72 -11.69 16.04 15.96
C LYS A 72 -10.63 16.91 16.61
N THR A 73 -9.41 16.38 16.78
CA THR A 73 -8.32 17.08 17.45
C THR A 73 -7.78 18.22 16.57
N THR A 74 -7.64 17.97 15.27
CA THR A 74 -7.06 18.92 14.31
C THR A 74 -8.07 19.86 13.68
N LYS A 75 -9.37 19.53 13.75
CA LYS A 75 -10.47 20.19 13.03
C LYS A 75 -10.29 20.16 11.51
N LEU A 76 -9.62 19.13 11.01
CA LEU A 76 -9.39 18.86 9.59
C LEU A 76 -10.16 17.60 9.17
N THR A 77 -10.40 17.45 7.86
CA THR A 77 -11.09 16.29 7.29
C THR A 77 -10.15 15.50 6.39
N TYR A 78 -10.13 14.18 6.54
CA TYR A 78 -9.24 13.25 5.86
C TYR A 78 -10.03 12.08 5.26
N PRO A 79 -10.59 12.23 4.04
CA PRO A 79 -11.33 11.17 3.39
C PRO A 79 -10.42 10.00 2.99
N ASP A 80 -11.00 8.79 2.97
CA ASP A 80 -10.33 7.60 2.43
C ASP A 80 -9.90 7.83 0.99
N THR A 81 -8.59 7.72 0.75
CA THR A 81 -7.99 8.08 -0.55
C THR A 81 -6.86 7.14 -0.91
N VAL A 82 -6.82 6.71 -2.18
CA VAL A 82 -5.70 5.95 -2.77
C VAL A 82 -4.97 6.84 -3.77
N PHE A 83 -3.64 6.84 -3.68
CA PHE A 83 -2.76 7.61 -4.55
C PHE A 83 -1.89 6.70 -5.40
N THR A 84 -1.68 7.08 -6.65
CA THR A 84 -0.76 6.46 -7.62
C THR A 84 0.13 7.51 -8.26
N ASP A 85 1.30 7.18 -8.79
CA ASP A 85 2.24 8.18 -9.33
C ASP A 85 2.21 8.28 -10.87
N ASP A 86 1.29 7.58 -11.54
CA ASP A 86 1.34 7.39 -13.00
C ASP A 86 0.90 8.63 -13.80
N LYS A 87 1.69 9.70 -13.77
CA LYS A 87 1.63 10.77 -14.78
C LYS A 87 2.60 10.57 -15.93
N GLU A 88 3.58 9.67 -15.80
CA GLU A 88 4.49 9.35 -16.89
C GLU A 88 4.11 7.98 -17.48
N LYS A 89 3.61 7.98 -18.72
CA LYS A 89 3.73 6.78 -19.55
C LYS A 89 5.22 6.51 -19.61
N ASN A 90 5.67 5.39 -19.05
CA ASN A 90 7.04 4.91 -19.18
C ASN A 90 7.46 4.94 -20.67
N VAL A 91 8.10 6.01 -21.10
CA VAL A 91 8.92 6.04 -22.30
C VAL A 91 10.31 5.63 -21.85
N PHE A 92 10.45 4.35 -21.48
CA PHE A 92 11.78 3.75 -21.47
C PHE A 92 12.04 3.35 -22.93
N PRO A 93 12.93 4.02 -23.68
CA PRO A 93 13.45 3.40 -24.88
C PRO A 93 14.17 2.13 -24.43
N LEU A 94 13.66 0.98 -24.86
CA LEU A 94 14.40 -0.27 -24.75
C LEU A 94 15.76 -0.07 -25.47
N PRO A 95 16.88 -0.51 -24.88
CA PRO A 95 18.15 -0.59 -25.60
C PRO A 95 18.08 -1.59 -26.76
#